data_AF-A0A081RGP6-F1
#
_entry.id   AF-A0A081RGP6-F1
#
_cell.length_a   1.000
_cell.length_b   1.000
_cell.length_c   1.000
_cell.angle_alpha   90.00
_cell.angle_beta   90.00
_cell.angle_gamma   90.00
#
_symmetry.space_group_name_H-M   'P 1'
#
loop_
_entity.id
_entity.type
_entity.pdbx_description
1 polymer ?
#
loop_
_entity_poly.entity_id
_entity_poly.type
_entity_poly.pdbx_seq_one_letter_code
_entity_poly.pdbx_strand_id
1 'polypeptide(L)'
;MKKAIAVVAYDRFDYFSLVLPSILAQTVDGSPAADIYDIFYFQDGFCLDDVRSDASGHKHISAMIGQHAKEGRSYIQQDNLGVALHFDFIEKKLFRDLGYDFVLFCEDDLILAPGYLAAMDLMADRFSGDERIGMFSAHPAHVSASLDEQKSRAHEYGPMDHNWGFGLFGDFWERRQPFVEKYLEIIGKRPYRQRPHRVVYEWLKGCGFRPAASSQDYVKQCSTVALGGVRISTLFNLGMPIGRSGLHCSPEMFDKMGFNNTIVYQGIPRSVGSLEQDDYHRIFKAQSNIMVSPPALIAEGVDKVAVTGWQRRVDSGEFNVERVLGNDWMTHEKPQEAAPKIVWTPQDIPRRPHMEPEGLDKFTERLRNARSYLEYGAGGSTVLAAEMGIERIMSVDSDRGFLKAVKLAACGSEGDNRLTEHFVDIGPTAEWGNPTDQSCSSRWPAYPSTVWRRYLDKQEHPDLVLIKGRFRVACFLTTLIMARSGTTILFDDYFDRPQYHLVEKYLTPVSRAGRMAEFVTNGDALLPAITLDLLERSTDFG
;
A
#
# COMPACT_ATOMS: atom_id res chain seq x y z
N MET A 1 -21.83 24.79 -19.69
CA MET A 1 -20.63 24.05 -19.28
C MET A 1 -20.39 22.94 -20.30
N LYS A 2 -19.19 22.88 -20.88
CA LYS A 2 -18.75 21.80 -21.77
C LYS A 2 -18.27 20.62 -20.92
N LYS A 3 -18.93 19.47 -21.06
CA LYS A 3 -18.76 18.32 -20.15
C LYS A 3 -18.24 17.09 -20.90
N ALA A 4 -17.36 16.32 -20.26
CA ALA A 4 -16.85 15.06 -20.80
C ALA A 4 -16.82 13.93 -19.78
N ILE A 5 -16.86 12.69 -20.26
CA ILE A 5 -16.58 11.48 -19.49
C ILE A 5 -15.26 10.90 -20.00
N ALA A 6 -14.30 10.74 -19.10
CA ALA A 6 -13.05 10.04 -19.35
C ALA A 6 -13.14 8.62 -18.79
N VAL A 7 -13.29 7.63 -19.67
CA VAL A 7 -13.21 6.22 -19.32
C VAL A 7 -11.76 5.78 -19.42
N VAL A 8 -11.16 5.40 -18.29
CA VAL A 8 -9.72 5.12 -18.16
C VAL A 8 -9.50 3.63 -17.97
N ALA A 9 -8.63 3.04 -18.79
CA ALA A 9 -8.39 1.61 -18.82
C ALA A 9 -6.89 1.26 -18.94
N TYR A 10 -6.54 0.10 -18.41
CA TYR A 10 -5.19 -0.46 -18.50
C TYR A 10 -5.28 -1.85 -19.15
N ASP A 11 -5.33 -2.91 -18.34
CA ASP A 11 -5.29 -4.31 -18.80
C ASP A 11 -6.32 -5.24 -18.12
N ARG A 12 -7.17 -4.75 -17.20
CA ARG A 12 -8.13 -5.58 -16.45
C ARG A 12 -9.49 -5.74 -17.17
N PHE A 13 -9.51 -6.54 -18.23
CA PHE A 13 -10.71 -6.70 -19.06
C PHE A 13 -11.95 -7.19 -18.29
N ASP A 14 -11.78 -8.11 -17.34
CA ASP A 14 -12.91 -8.65 -16.57
C ASP A 14 -13.70 -7.55 -15.87
N TYR A 15 -13.03 -6.56 -15.27
CA TYR A 15 -13.71 -5.44 -14.65
C TYR A 15 -14.20 -4.42 -15.70
N PHE A 16 -13.36 -4.09 -16.68
CA PHE A 16 -13.73 -3.15 -17.74
C PHE A 16 -15.01 -3.56 -18.49
N SER A 17 -15.17 -4.87 -18.73
CA SER A 17 -16.34 -5.45 -19.40
C SER A 17 -17.66 -5.27 -18.63
N LEU A 18 -17.59 -5.03 -17.32
CA LEU A 18 -18.73 -4.74 -16.45
C LEU A 18 -18.94 -3.23 -16.29
N VAL A 19 -17.85 -2.47 -16.17
CA VAL A 19 -17.89 -1.03 -15.92
C VAL A 19 -18.36 -0.25 -17.15
N LEU A 20 -17.80 -0.50 -18.34
CA LEU A 20 -18.13 0.28 -19.53
C LEU A 20 -19.63 0.27 -19.85
N PRO A 21 -20.34 -0.88 -19.86
CA PRO A 21 -21.78 -0.90 -20.04
C PRO A 21 -22.54 -0.09 -18.97
N SER A 22 -22.07 -0.10 -17.72
CA SER A 22 -22.72 0.66 -16.63
C SER A 22 -22.63 2.18 -16.84
N ILE A 23 -21.56 2.66 -17.49
CA ILE A 23 -21.37 4.07 -17.87
C ILE A 23 -22.28 4.43 -19.05
N LEU A 24 -22.26 3.62 -20.11
CA LEU A 24 -23.04 3.89 -21.32
C LEU A 24 -24.56 3.79 -21.10
N ALA A 25 -24.99 3.03 -20.09
CA ALA A 25 -26.40 2.92 -19.70
C ALA A 25 -26.91 4.11 -18.86
N GLN A 26 -26.04 5.05 -18.46
CA GLN A 26 -26.46 6.19 -17.65
C GLN A 26 -27.34 7.16 -18.45
N THR A 27 -28.24 7.83 -17.74
CA THR A 27 -29.10 8.89 -18.28
C THR A 27 -29.12 10.10 -17.34
N VAL A 28 -29.35 11.27 -17.92
CA VAL A 28 -29.62 12.54 -17.20
C VAL A 28 -30.93 13.08 -17.73
N ASP A 29 -31.93 13.25 -16.85
CA ASP A 29 -33.29 13.66 -17.22
C ASP A 29 -33.90 12.88 -18.40
N GLY A 30 -33.61 11.58 -18.45
CA GLY A 30 -34.08 10.66 -19.50
C GLY A 30 -33.28 10.70 -20.80
N SER A 31 -32.30 11.61 -20.93
CA SER A 31 -31.39 11.66 -22.08
C SER A 31 -30.18 10.75 -21.85
N PRO A 32 -29.74 9.96 -22.85
CA PRO A 32 -28.51 9.16 -22.79
C PRO A 32 -27.27 9.99 -22.44
N ALA A 33 -26.31 9.37 -21.75
CA ALA A 33 -25.05 10.02 -21.37
C ALA A 33 -24.33 10.71 -22.54
N ALA A 34 -24.29 10.05 -23.71
CA ALA A 34 -23.62 10.55 -24.91
C ALA A 34 -24.26 11.81 -25.53
N ASP A 35 -25.51 12.13 -25.17
CA ASP A 35 -26.18 13.36 -25.61
C ASP A 35 -25.84 14.56 -24.72
N ILE A 36 -25.34 14.30 -23.51
CA ILE A 36 -25.05 15.32 -22.49
C ILE A 36 -23.54 15.51 -22.28
N TYR A 37 -22.75 14.45 -22.49
CA TYR A 37 -21.29 14.43 -22.30
C TYR A 37 -20.60 13.90 -23.55
N ASP A 38 -19.48 14.52 -23.92
CA ASP A 38 -18.55 13.90 -24.87
C ASP A 38 -17.81 12.75 -24.16
N ILE A 39 -17.88 11.54 -24.73
CA ILE A 39 -17.25 10.36 -24.14
C ILE A 39 -15.87 10.14 -24.77
N PHE A 40 -14.88 9.90 -23.91
CA PHE A 40 -13.51 9.60 -24.29
C PHE A 40 -13.04 8.29 -23.65
N TYR A 41 -12.46 7.42 -24.46
CA TYR A 41 -11.85 6.17 -24.01
C TYR A 41 -10.33 6.33 -24.01
N PHE A 42 -9.72 6.15 -22.85
CA PHE A 42 -8.28 6.21 -22.67
C PHE A 42 -7.76 4.85 -22.27
N GLN A 43 -6.79 4.34 -23.03
CA GLN A 43 -6.11 3.10 -22.70
C GLN A 43 -4.61 3.34 -22.67
N ASP A 44 -3.95 2.99 -21.57
CA ASP A 44 -2.49 3.08 -21.47
C ASP A 44 -1.80 2.00 -22.32
N GLY A 45 -0.54 2.23 -22.67
CA GLY A 45 0.24 1.25 -23.40
C GLY A 45 0.47 0.01 -22.54
N PHE A 46 0.66 -1.14 -23.17
CA PHE A 46 0.84 -2.40 -22.45
C PHE A 46 2.17 -2.42 -21.67
N CYS A 47 2.14 -2.82 -20.39
CA CYS A 47 3.34 -2.91 -19.56
C CYS A 47 4.05 -4.25 -19.78
N LEU A 48 5.15 -4.23 -20.54
CA LEU A 48 5.94 -5.44 -20.83
C LEU A 48 6.74 -5.95 -19.61
N ASP A 49 7.13 -5.04 -18.71
CA ASP A 49 8.07 -5.32 -17.62
C ASP A 49 7.39 -5.78 -16.32
N ASP A 50 6.06 -5.88 -16.28
CA ASP A 50 5.32 -6.35 -15.11
C ASP A 50 4.66 -7.70 -15.37
N VAL A 51 5.11 -8.74 -14.67
CA VAL A 51 4.56 -10.10 -14.76
C VAL A 51 3.09 -10.21 -14.36
N ARG A 52 2.52 -9.19 -13.71
CA ARG A 52 1.10 -9.12 -13.36
C ARG A 52 0.24 -8.52 -14.48
N SER A 53 0.84 -7.95 -15.52
CA SER A 53 0.09 -7.36 -16.61
C SER A 53 -0.53 -8.41 -17.51
N ASP A 54 -1.77 -8.15 -17.94
CA ASP A 54 -2.56 -9.08 -18.74
C ASP A 54 -2.62 -8.65 -20.21
N ALA A 55 -1.77 -9.26 -21.03
CA ALA A 55 -1.72 -8.97 -22.46
C ALA A 55 -3.03 -9.33 -23.19
N SER A 56 -3.76 -10.34 -22.71
CA SER A 56 -5.04 -10.72 -23.32
C SER A 56 -6.12 -9.71 -22.94
N GLY A 57 -6.20 -9.37 -21.65
CA GLY A 57 -7.11 -8.36 -21.15
C GLY A 57 -6.91 -7.00 -21.83
N HIS A 58 -5.65 -6.55 -21.95
CA HIS A 58 -5.30 -5.32 -22.67
C HIS A 58 -5.85 -5.30 -24.12
N LYS A 59 -5.65 -6.39 -24.88
CA LYS A 59 -6.18 -6.50 -26.26
C LYS A 59 -7.70 -6.53 -26.31
N HIS A 60 -8.35 -7.23 -25.38
CA HIS A 60 -9.80 -7.29 -25.31
C HIS A 60 -10.42 -5.93 -24.97
N ILE A 61 -9.78 -5.13 -24.12
CA ILE A 61 -10.17 -3.74 -23.85
C ILE A 61 -10.11 -2.92 -25.15
N SER A 62 -8.99 -2.98 -25.89
CA SER A 62 -8.87 -2.25 -27.17
C SER A 62 -9.97 -2.64 -28.17
N ALA A 63 -10.27 -3.93 -28.26
CA ALA A 63 -11.33 -4.44 -29.13
C ALA A 63 -12.72 -3.94 -28.70
N MET A 64 -13.01 -3.94 -27.39
CA MET A 64 -14.28 -3.44 -26.84
C MET A 64 -14.44 -1.94 -27.07
N ILE A 65 -13.39 -1.14 -26.83
CA ILE A 65 -13.38 0.30 -27.16
C ILE A 65 -13.67 0.51 -28.65
N GLY A 66 -13.07 -0.31 -29.53
CA GLY A 66 -13.32 -0.25 -30.97
C GLY A 66 -14.78 -0.52 -31.36
N GLN A 67 -15.50 -1.35 -30.60
CA GLN A 67 -16.94 -1.61 -30.81
C GLN A 67 -17.80 -0.41 -30.45
N HIS A 68 -17.34 0.45 -29.54
CA HIS A 68 -18.02 1.67 -29.07
C HIS A 68 -17.45 2.97 -29.66
N ALA A 69 -16.78 2.89 -30.81
CA ALA A 69 -16.19 4.05 -31.48
C ALA A 69 -17.23 5.06 -32.00
N LYS A 70 -18.53 4.74 -31.99
CA LYS A 70 -19.60 5.67 -32.39
C LYS A 70 -20.02 6.57 -31.23
N GLU A 71 -19.91 6.06 -30.01
CA GLU A 71 -20.33 6.70 -28.76
C GLU A 71 -19.26 7.64 -28.20
N GLY A 72 -17.99 7.48 -28.60
CA GLY A 72 -16.89 8.29 -28.09
C GLY A 72 -15.60 8.21 -28.90
N ARG A 73 -14.61 9.04 -28.51
CA ARG A 73 -13.29 9.09 -29.13
C ARG A 73 -12.27 8.32 -28.30
N SER A 74 -11.39 7.55 -28.94
CA SER A 74 -10.38 6.76 -28.23
C SER A 74 -8.96 7.31 -28.36
N TYR A 75 -8.19 7.16 -27.30
CA TYR A 75 -6.75 7.41 -27.24
C TYR A 75 -6.08 6.18 -26.62
N ILE A 76 -5.43 5.37 -27.47
CA ILE A 76 -4.70 4.18 -27.05
C ILE A 76 -3.20 4.50 -27.16
N GLN A 77 -2.51 4.51 -26.03
CA GLN A 77 -1.08 4.82 -25.98
C GLN A 77 -0.26 3.67 -26.54
N GLN A 78 0.81 4.00 -27.26
CA GLN A 78 1.79 3.00 -27.73
C GLN A 78 2.70 2.56 -26.57
N ASP A 79 3.20 3.52 -25.81
CA ASP A 79 4.08 3.30 -24.66
C ASP A 79 3.27 3.20 -23.37
N ASN A 80 3.69 2.33 -22.44
CA ASN A 80 3.13 2.32 -21.09
C ASN A 80 3.64 3.56 -20.32
N LEU A 81 2.75 4.53 -20.09
CA LEU A 81 3.08 5.73 -19.32
C LEU A 81 3.06 5.45 -17.81
N GLY A 82 2.24 4.49 -17.38
CA GLY A 82 1.94 4.25 -15.98
C GLY A 82 0.92 5.25 -15.44
N VAL A 83 0.23 4.86 -14.36
CA VAL A 83 -0.98 5.52 -13.85
C VAL A 83 -0.85 7.05 -13.73
N ALA A 84 0.23 7.56 -13.13
CA ALA A 84 0.37 9.01 -12.91
C ALA A 84 0.56 9.82 -14.20
N LEU A 85 1.45 9.38 -15.10
CA LEU A 85 1.68 10.06 -16.37
C LEU A 85 0.50 9.86 -17.34
N HIS A 86 -0.18 8.72 -17.27
CA HIS A 86 -1.38 8.47 -18.05
C HIS A 86 -2.51 9.43 -17.63
N PHE A 87 -2.76 9.59 -16.33
CA PHE A 87 -3.73 10.58 -15.85
C PHE A 87 -3.33 12.02 -16.18
N ASP A 88 -2.05 12.38 -16.09
CA ASP A 88 -1.56 13.70 -16.53
C ASP A 88 -1.85 13.96 -18.02
N PHE A 89 -1.61 12.96 -18.86
CA PHE A 89 -1.96 13.00 -20.28
C PHE A 89 -3.46 13.24 -20.48
N ILE A 90 -4.32 12.47 -19.79
CA ILE A 90 -5.78 12.59 -19.91
C ILE A 90 -6.24 13.99 -19.48
N GLU A 91 -5.84 14.43 -18.29
CA GLU A 91 -6.25 15.71 -17.73
C GLU A 91 -5.80 16.88 -18.63
N LYS A 92 -4.54 16.89 -19.09
CA LYS A 92 -4.04 17.90 -20.06
C LYS A 92 -4.80 17.83 -21.38
N LYS A 93 -5.10 16.63 -21.86
CA LYS A 93 -5.82 16.46 -23.12
C LYS A 93 -7.22 17.06 -23.06
N LEU A 94 -7.95 16.83 -21.97
CA LEU A 94 -9.33 17.25 -21.83
C LEU A 94 -9.43 18.73 -21.42
N PHE A 95 -8.73 19.15 -20.37
CA PHE A 95 -8.84 20.51 -19.86
C PHE A 95 -8.09 21.51 -20.74
N ARG A 96 -6.81 21.27 -21.03
CA ARG A 96 -5.97 22.25 -21.74
C ARG A 96 -6.14 22.16 -23.26
N ASP A 97 -6.01 20.97 -23.84
CA ASP A 97 -5.96 20.86 -25.31
C ASP A 97 -7.36 20.92 -25.94
N LEU A 98 -8.40 20.44 -25.23
CA LEU A 98 -9.77 20.41 -25.73
C LEU A 98 -10.72 21.38 -25.01
N GLY A 99 -10.30 22.03 -23.92
CA GLY A 99 -11.06 23.09 -23.26
C GLY A 99 -12.38 22.63 -22.63
N TYR A 100 -12.41 21.46 -21.98
CA TYR A 100 -13.59 21.04 -21.22
C TYR A 100 -13.66 21.77 -19.87
N ASP A 101 -14.87 22.17 -19.47
CA ASP A 101 -15.08 22.87 -18.20
C ASP A 101 -15.18 21.88 -17.03
N PHE A 102 -15.75 20.70 -17.29
CA PHE A 102 -15.94 19.64 -16.30
C PHE A 102 -15.72 18.27 -16.93
N VAL A 103 -15.03 17.39 -16.18
CA VAL A 103 -14.77 16.02 -16.59
C VAL A 103 -15.12 15.06 -15.46
N LEU A 104 -15.89 14.03 -15.79
CA LEU A 104 -16.11 12.84 -14.97
C LEU A 104 -15.08 11.77 -15.33
N PHE A 105 -14.28 11.31 -14.37
CA PHE A 105 -13.26 10.28 -14.57
C PHE A 105 -13.75 8.94 -14.02
N CYS A 106 -13.83 7.93 -14.90
CA CYS A 106 -14.27 6.58 -14.57
C CYS A 106 -13.15 5.58 -14.86
N GLU A 107 -12.61 4.96 -13.82
CA GLU A 107 -11.69 3.82 -13.93
C GLU A 107 -12.46 2.50 -14.04
N ASP A 108 -11.75 1.41 -14.26
CA ASP A 108 -12.31 0.08 -14.49
C ASP A 108 -12.71 -0.67 -13.21
N ASP A 109 -12.75 -0.03 -12.03
CA ASP A 109 -13.01 -0.69 -10.75
C ASP A 109 -14.30 -0.25 -10.02
N LEU A 110 -15.12 0.61 -10.63
CA LEU A 110 -16.40 1.06 -10.09
C LEU A 110 -17.54 0.86 -11.11
N ILE A 111 -18.53 0.03 -10.78
CA ILE A 111 -19.79 -0.03 -11.52
C ILE A 111 -20.67 1.13 -11.08
N LEU A 112 -21.24 1.85 -12.05
CA LEU A 112 -22.17 2.94 -11.80
C LEU A 112 -23.60 2.44 -11.69
N ALA A 113 -24.25 2.68 -10.54
CA ALA A 113 -25.67 2.43 -10.37
C ALA A 113 -26.51 3.40 -11.22
N PRO A 114 -27.77 3.07 -11.55
CA PRO A 114 -28.65 4.00 -12.23
C PRO A 114 -28.79 5.32 -11.48
N GLY A 115 -28.53 6.44 -12.18
CA GLY A 115 -28.62 7.78 -11.61
C GLY A 115 -27.29 8.35 -11.12
N TYR A 116 -26.18 7.62 -11.23
CA TYR A 116 -24.85 8.15 -10.89
C TYR A 116 -24.55 9.40 -11.71
N LEU A 117 -24.73 9.34 -13.04
CA LEU A 117 -24.47 10.49 -13.91
C LEU A 117 -25.42 11.64 -13.62
N ALA A 118 -26.70 11.36 -13.32
CA ALA A 118 -27.66 12.40 -12.90
C ALA A 118 -27.21 13.12 -11.61
N ALA A 119 -26.68 12.37 -10.63
CA ALA A 119 -26.12 12.95 -9.42
C ALA A 119 -24.90 13.84 -9.72
N MET A 120 -23.97 13.35 -10.54
CA MET A 120 -22.78 14.09 -10.95
C MET A 120 -23.14 15.36 -11.73
N ASP A 121 -24.18 15.30 -12.59
CA ASP A 121 -24.66 16.45 -13.34
C ASP A 121 -25.24 17.53 -12.42
N LEU A 122 -26.10 17.13 -11.48
CA LEU A 122 -26.67 18.02 -10.46
C LEU A 122 -25.57 18.66 -9.59
N MET A 123 -24.53 17.91 -9.24
CA MET A 123 -23.38 18.43 -8.49
C MET A 123 -22.52 19.38 -9.33
N ALA A 124 -22.26 19.05 -10.61
CA ALA A 124 -21.53 19.93 -11.51
C ALA A 124 -22.24 21.27 -11.68
N ASP A 125 -23.55 21.27 -11.88
CA ASP A 125 -24.35 22.49 -11.97
C ASP A 125 -24.39 23.25 -10.64
N ARG A 126 -24.51 22.54 -9.50
CA ARG A 126 -24.55 23.15 -8.16
C ARG A 126 -23.25 23.85 -7.80
N PHE A 127 -22.11 23.22 -8.12
CA PHE A 127 -20.80 23.64 -7.66
C PHE A 127 -19.97 24.35 -8.74
N SER A 128 -20.55 24.61 -9.90
CA SER A 128 -19.93 25.42 -10.95
C SER A 128 -19.49 26.77 -10.40
N GLY A 129 -18.19 27.06 -10.44
CA GLY A 129 -17.61 28.32 -9.95
C GLY A 129 -17.43 28.39 -8.42
N ASP A 130 -17.71 27.33 -7.67
CA ASP A 130 -17.38 27.25 -6.25
C ASP A 130 -15.91 26.83 -6.09
N GLU A 131 -15.03 27.81 -5.85
CA GLU A 131 -13.59 27.59 -5.71
C GLU A 131 -13.20 26.64 -4.57
N ARG A 132 -14.12 26.39 -3.63
CA ARG A 132 -13.95 25.46 -2.50
C ARG A 132 -14.02 24.01 -2.95
N ILE A 133 -14.57 23.70 -4.12
CA ILE A 133 -14.77 22.33 -4.57
C ILE A 133 -13.60 21.88 -5.42
N GLY A 134 -12.79 20.98 -4.86
CA GLY A 134 -11.65 20.40 -5.56
C GLY A 134 -12.03 19.19 -6.42
N MET A 135 -12.78 18.26 -5.84
CA MET A 135 -13.25 17.05 -6.52
C MET A 135 -14.54 16.60 -5.85
N PHE A 136 -15.38 15.87 -6.58
CA PHE A 136 -16.53 15.24 -5.95
C PHE A 136 -16.93 13.91 -6.58
N SER A 137 -17.68 13.10 -5.84
CA SER A 137 -18.22 11.83 -6.35
C SER A 137 -19.61 11.53 -5.79
N ALA A 138 -20.36 10.70 -6.50
CA ALA A 138 -21.70 10.24 -6.10
C ALA A 138 -21.65 8.89 -5.34
N HIS A 139 -20.58 8.65 -4.60
CA HIS A 139 -20.44 7.51 -3.69
C HIS A 139 -19.79 7.98 -2.38
N PRO A 140 -20.19 7.45 -1.21
CA PRO A 140 -19.67 7.86 0.08
C PRO A 140 -18.27 7.30 0.33
N ALA A 141 -17.60 7.89 1.33
CA ALA A 141 -16.44 7.30 2.01
C ALA A 141 -16.76 5.92 2.61
N HIS A 142 -17.95 5.77 3.21
CA HIS A 142 -18.40 4.52 3.83
C HIS A 142 -19.52 3.89 3.02
N VAL A 143 -19.19 2.87 2.22
CA VAL A 143 -20.11 2.23 1.26
C VAL A 143 -21.21 1.36 1.89
N SER A 144 -21.14 1.11 3.20
CA SER A 144 -22.06 0.22 3.93
C SER A 144 -23.19 0.95 4.66
N ALA A 145 -23.38 2.25 4.42
CA ALA A 145 -24.47 3.02 5.02
C ALA A 145 -25.84 2.42 4.66
N SER A 146 -26.75 2.33 5.64
CA SER A 146 -28.08 1.74 5.41
C SER A 146 -28.91 2.57 4.42
N LEU A 147 -29.89 1.95 3.75
CA LEU A 147 -30.76 2.67 2.82
C LEU A 147 -31.52 3.83 3.49
N ASP A 148 -31.92 3.67 4.74
CA ASP A 148 -32.62 4.71 5.50
C ASP A 148 -31.70 5.88 5.86
N GLU A 149 -30.44 5.59 6.17
CA GLU A 149 -29.41 6.62 6.38
C GLU A 149 -29.14 7.39 5.08
N GLN A 150 -28.94 6.67 3.97
CA GLN A 150 -28.69 7.28 2.67
C GLN A 150 -29.88 8.18 2.23
N LYS A 151 -31.13 7.77 2.49
CA LYS A 151 -32.33 8.56 2.18
C LYS A 151 -32.49 9.77 3.08
N SER A 152 -32.32 9.60 4.40
CA SER A 152 -32.53 10.69 5.36
C SER A 152 -31.48 11.79 5.23
N ARG A 153 -30.30 11.47 4.69
CA ARG A 153 -29.15 12.38 4.54
C ARG A 153 -28.76 12.60 3.08
N ALA A 154 -29.72 12.46 2.16
CA ALA A 154 -29.47 12.50 0.71
C ALA A 154 -28.94 13.85 0.19
N HIS A 155 -29.06 14.92 0.98
CA HIS A 155 -28.57 16.27 0.64
C HIS A 155 -27.31 16.66 1.39
N GLU A 156 -26.72 15.73 2.15
CA GLU A 156 -25.48 15.97 2.89
C GLU A 156 -24.25 15.42 2.14
N TYR A 157 -23.08 15.95 2.52
CA TYR A 157 -21.80 15.52 1.98
C TYR A 157 -20.84 15.07 3.09
N GLY A 158 -20.09 14.02 2.77
CA GLY A 158 -18.95 13.53 3.55
C GLY A 158 -17.61 13.87 2.88
N PRO A 159 -16.49 13.65 3.58
CA PRO A 159 -15.19 13.64 2.93
C PRO A 159 -15.13 12.52 1.87
N MET A 160 -14.51 12.79 0.72
CA MET A 160 -14.29 11.80 -0.32
C MET A 160 -12.96 11.06 -0.11
N ASP A 161 -13.03 9.76 0.20
CA ASP A 161 -11.87 8.92 0.48
C ASP A 161 -11.13 8.45 -0.79
N HIS A 162 -11.88 8.02 -1.81
CA HIS A 162 -11.33 7.43 -3.04
C HIS A 162 -11.65 8.27 -4.28
N ASN A 163 -10.76 8.22 -5.28
CA ASN A 163 -10.95 8.86 -6.58
C ASN A 163 -11.72 7.92 -7.53
N TRP A 164 -12.91 7.46 -7.14
CA TRP A 164 -13.73 6.60 -7.98
C TRP A 164 -14.88 7.39 -8.59
N GLY A 165 -15.01 7.35 -9.93
CA GLY A 165 -16.08 8.05 -10.63
C GLY A 165 -16.10 9.56 -10.32
N PHE A 166 -14.94 10.18 -10.10
CA PHE A 166 -14.88 11.53 -9.58
C PHE A 166 -15.05 12.59 -10.68
N GLY A 167 -15.68 13.69 -10.31
CA GLY A 167 -15.77 14.92 -11.10
C GLY A 167 -14.68 15.92 -10.71
N LEU A 168 -14.17 16.64 -11.70
CA LEU A 168 -13.19 17.71 -11.54
C LEU A 168 -13.48 18.85 -12.52
N PHE A 169 -13.43 20.08 -12.02
CA PHE A 169 -13.53 21.29 -12.84
C PHE A 169 -12.16 21.69 -13.42
N GLY A 170 -12.17 22.20 -14.64
CA GLY A 170 -10.95 22.60 -15.35
C GLY A 170 -10.22 23.75 -14.67
N ASP A 171 -10.93 24.72 -14.12
CA ASP A 171 -10.35 25.85 -13.38
C ASP A 171 -9.65 25.41 -12.08
N PHE A 172 -10.20 24.44 -11.35
CA PHE A 172 -9.57 23.85 -10.18
C PHE A 172 -8.34 23.03 -10.59
N TRP A 173 -8.45 22.26 -11.68
CA TRP A 173 -7.33 21.53 -12.25
C TRP A 173 -6.16 22.47 -12.59
N GLU A 174 -6.41 23.59 -13.27
CA GLU A 174 -5.38 24.58 -13.64
C GLU A 174 -4.63 25.14 -12.43
N ARG A 175 -5.34 25.42 -11.31
CA ARG A 175 -4.70 25.88 -10.06
C ARG A 175 -3.89 24.78 -9.37
N ARG A 176 -4.36 23.53 -9.44
CA ARG A 176 -3.73 22.37 -8.79
C ARG A 176 -2.49 21.88 -9.55
N GLN A 177 -2.57 21.90 -10.87
CA GLN A 177 -1.65 21.21 -11.76
C GLN A 177 -0.17 21.62 -11.61
N PRO A 178 0.18 22.91 -11.44
CA PRO A 178 1.58 23.32 -11.26
C PRO A 178 2.32 22.61 -10.11
N PHE A 179 1.63 22.28 -9.01
CA PHE A 179 2.23 21.50 -7.92
C PHE A 179 2.35 20.01 -8.28
N VAL A 180 1.33 19.45 -8.94
CA VAL A 180 1.36 18.06 -9.42
C VAL A 180 2.50 17.84 -10.41
N GLU A 181 2.81 18.81 -11.26
CA GLU A 181 3.92 18.74 -12.21
C GLU A 181 5.28 18.56 -11.53
N LYS A 182 5.49 19.12 -10.34
CA LYS A 182 6.71 18.89 -9.55
C LYS A 182 6.83 17.46 -9.06
N TYR A 183 5.70 16.83 -8.72
CA TYR A 183 5.69 15.39 -8.46
C TYR A 183 5.93 14.57 -9.73
N LEU A 184 5.40 15.00 -10.88
CA LEU A 184 5.63 14.31 -12.16
C LEU A 184 7.11 14.38 -12.59
N GLU A 185 7.81 15.48 -12.29
CA GLU A 185 9.26 15.60 -12.43
C GLU A 185 10.01 14.54 -11.60
N ILE A 186 9.56 14.28 -10.36
CA ILE A 186 10.16 13.29 -9.45
C ILE A 186 9.96 11.86 -9.96
N ILE A 187 8.74 11.51 -10.39
CA ILE A 187 8.48 10.12 -10.82
C ILE A 187 9.18 9.78 -12.13
N GLY A 188 9.33 10.77 -13.03
CA GLY A 188 9.89 10.58 -14.36
C GLY A 188 9.20 9.46 -15.16
N LYS A 189 9.87 8.99 -16.22
CA LYS A 189 9.40 7.89 -17.07
C LYS A 189 9.79 6.52 -16.51
N ARG A 190 9.33 6.20 -15.30
CA ARG A 190 9.57 4.90 -14.64
C ARG A 190 8.29 4.11 -14.48
N PRO A 191 8.36 2.77 -14.40
CA PRO A 191 7.19 1.97 -14.04
C PRO A 191 6.58 2.51 -12.74
N TYR A 192 5.28 2.77 -12.73
CA TYR A 192 4.64 3.50 -11.62
C TYR A 192 4.78 2.80 -10.25
N ARG A 193 4.91 1.46 -10.26
CA ARG A 193 5.20 0.66 -9.05
C ARG A 193 6.61 0.84 -8.51
N GLN A 194 7.53 1.35 -9.32
CA GLN A 194 8.94 1.62 -8.99
C GLN A 194 9.21 3.12 -8.74
N ARG A 195 8.15 3.93 -8.57
CA ARG A 195 8.28 5.36 -8.28
C ARG A 195 9.15 5.57 -7.03
N PRO A 196 9.96 6.66 -6.97
CA PRO A 196 10.92 6.85 -5.89
C PRO A 196 10.22 7.31 -4.60
N HIS A 197 9.61 6.35 -3.89
CA HIS A 197 8.77 6.59 -2.70
C HIS A 197 9.45 7.50 -1.67
N ARG A 198 10.73 7.23 -1.35
CA ARG A 198 11.51 8.02 -0.39
C ARG A 198 11.66 9.47 -0.83
N VAL A 199 12.02 9.70 -2.09
CA VAL A 199 12.19 11.05 -2.66
C VAL A 199 10.86 11.81 -2.61
N VAL A 200 9.76 11.15 -2.97
CA VAL A 200 8.41 11.73 -2.86
C VAL A 200 8.07 12.10 -1.42
N TYR A 201 8.37 11.24 -0.45
CA TYR A 201 8.10 11.52 0.97
C TYR A 201 8.96 12.66 1.53
N GLU A 202 10.24 12.68 1.21
CA GLU A 202 11.15 13.77 1.60
C GLU A 202 10.72 15.10 0.97
N TRP A 203 10.34 15.08 -0.32
CA TRP A 203 9.81 16.26 -1.01
C TRP A 203 8.50 16.75 -0.38
N LEU A 204 7.52 15.87 -0.16
CA LEU A 204 6.25 16.23 0.49
C LEU A 204 6.47 16.82 1.88
N LYS A 205 7.40 16.25 2.66
CA LYS A 205 7.77 16.78 3.98
C LYS A 205 8.39 18.18 3.86
N GLY A 206 9.29 18.38 2.90
CA GLY A 206 9.90 19.68 2.60
C GLY A 206 8.87 20.73 2.14
N CYS A 207 7.82 20.30 1.45
CA CYS A 207 6.69 21.14 1.06
C CYS A 207 5.72 21.47 2.21
N GLY A 208 5.89 20.87 3.40
CA GLY A 208 5.07 21.11 4.59
C GLY A 208 3.94 20.09 4.83
N PHE A 209 3.90 18.99 4.07
CA PHE A 209 2.92 17.92 4.22
C PHE A 209 3.40 16.81 5.14
N ARG A 210 2.47 15.97 5.61
CA ARG A 210 2.70 14.73 6.34
C ARG A 210 2.66 13.57 5.36
N PRO A 211 3.80 13.04 4.88
CA PRO A 211 3.77 12.00 3.86
C PRO A 211 3.10 10.72 4.38
N ALA A 212 1.88 10.43 3.92
CA ALA A 212 1.16 9.19 4.22
C ALA A 212 1.13 8.22 3.02
N ALA A 213 1.21 8.74 1.79
CA ALA A 213 1.32 7.97 0.57
C ALA A 213 2.08 8.75 -0.50
N SER A 214 2.59 8.03 -1.48
CA SER A 214 3.42 8.55 -2.58
C SER A 214 2.74 8.33 -3.93
N SER A 215 1.43 8.05 -3.92
CA SER A 215 0.61 7.95 -5.13
C SER A 215 0.27 9.34 -5.66
N GLN A 216 -0.06 9.42 -6.96
CA GLN A 216 -0.56 10.66 -7.54
C GLN A 216 -1.83 11.17 -6.84
N ASP A 217 -2.69 10.27 -6.36
CA ASP A 217 -3.94 10.65 -5.70
C ASP A 217 -3.67 11.39 -4.40
N TYR A 218 -2.68 10.93 -3.63
CA TYR A 218 -2.28 11.58 -2.40
C TYR A 218 -1.67 12.95 -2.68
N VAL A 219 -0.83 13.08 -3.70
CA VAL A 219 -0.24 14.37 -4.08
C VAL A 219 -1.32 15.35 -4.55
N LYS A 220 -2.29 14.87 -5.36
CA LYS A 220 -3.45 15.68 -5.78
C LYS A 220 -4.25 16.14 -4.56
N GLN A 221 -4.44 15.30 -3.55
CA GLN A 221 -5.08 15.67 -2.28
C GLN A 221 -4.32 16.77 -1.53
N CYS A 222 -3.00 16.64 -1.40
CA CYS A 222 -2.16 17.66 -0.77
C CYS A 222 -2.34 19.03 -1.44
N SER A 223 -2.27 19.08 -2.77
CA SER A 223 -2.51 20.32 -3.51
C SER A 223 -3.93 20.85 -3.38
N THR A 224 -4.94 19.97 -3.34
CA THR A 224 -6.34 20.37 -3.15
C THR A 224 -6.54 21.07 -1.82
N VAL A 225 -6.05 20.48 -0.72
CA VAL A 225 -6.12 21.09 0.62
C VAL A 225 -5.34 22.40 0.66
N ALA A 226 -4.16 22.45 0.04
CA ALA A 226 -3.32 23.65 0.02
C ALA A 226 -3.95 24.82 -0.75
N LEU A 227 -4.85 24.54 -1.70
CA LEU A 227 -5.67 25.52 -2.40
C LEU A 227 -6.94 25.92 -1.64
N GLY A 228 -7.17 25.40 -0.43
CA GLY A 228 -8.42 25.60 0.30
C GLY A 228 -9.59 24.76 -0.25
N GLY A 229 -9.32 23.82 -1.16
CA GLY A 229 -10.32 22.95 -1.74
C GLY A 229 -10.67 21.77 -0.83
N VAL A 230 -11.93 21.33 -0.88
CA VAL A 230 -12.40 20.08 -0.29
C VAL A 230 -12.72 19.06 -1.37
N ARG A 231 -12.59 17.79 -1.01
CA ARG A 231 -13.08 16.67 -1.81
C ARG A 231 -14.34 16.11 -1.15
N ILE A 232 -15.48 16.16 -1.83
CA ILE A 232 -16.76 15.81 -1.22
C ILE A 232 -17.42 14.62 -1.90
N SER A 233 -18.13 13.83 -1.10
CA SER A 233 -18.87 12.68 -1.58
C SER A 233 -20.31 12.78 -1.10
N THR A 234 -21.26 12.39 -1.95
CA THR A 234 -22.64 12.19 -1.49
C THR A 234 -22.69 11.11 -0.42
N LEU A 235 -23.61 11.23 0.54
CA LEU A 235 -23.81 10.16 1.53
C LEU A 235 -24.62 8.98 0.99
N PHE A 236 -25.49 9.22 0.01
CA PHE A 236 -26.04 8.13 -0.78
C PHE A 236 -24.98 7.52 -1.69
N ASN A 237 -25.07 6.22 -1.92
CA ASN A 237 -24.08 5.47 -2.67
C ASN A 237 -24.62 5.01 -4.03
N LEU A 238 -24.15 5.61 -5.12
CA LEU A 238 -24.45 5.14 -6.47
C LEU A 238 -23.28 4.37 -7.11
N GLY A 239 -22.25 4.02 -6.33
CA GLY A 239 -21.11 3.24 -6.79
C GLY A 239 -21.09 1.83 -6.22
N MET A 240 -20.77 0.84 -7.05
CA MET A 240 -20.44 -0.51 -6.61
C MET A 240 -18.99 -0.80 -6.95
N PRO A 241 -18.06 -0.76 -5.96
CA PRO A 241 -16.68 -1.11 -6.20
C PRO A 241 -16.58 -2.60 -6.54
N ILE A 242 -15.78 -2.94 -7.54
CA ILE A 242 -15.57 -4.33 -8.00
C ILE A 242 -14.08 -4.71 -8.11
N GLY A 243 -13.17 -3.73 -7.97
CA GLY A 243 -11.72 -3.91 -8.09
C GLY A 243 -11.09 -4.70 -6.94
N ARG A 244 -11.46 -5.97 -6.78
CA ARG A 244 -10.94 -6.89 -5.75
C ARG A 244 -9.45 -7.18 -5.88
N SER A 245 -8.87 -6.96 -7.05
CA SER A 245 -7.43 -7.17 -7.28
C SER A 245 -6.87 -6.08 -8.19
N GLY A 246 -5.67 -5.60 -7.88
CA GLY A 246 -5.02 -4.59 -8.70
C GLY A 246 -3.81 -3.96 -8.03
N LEU A 247 -3.42 -2.79 -8.56
CA LEU A 247 -2.26 -2.04 -8.13
C LEU A 247 -2.30 -1.63 -6.64
N HIS A 248 -3.48 -1.35 -6.12
CA HIS A 248 -3.70 -0.81 -4.77
C HIS A 248 -4.68 -1.64 -3.93
N CYS A 249 -5.11 -2.82 -4.39
CA CYS A 249 -6.11 -3.63 -3.71
C CYS A 249 -5.84 -5.13 -3.89
N SER A 250 -6.10 -5.91 -2.84
CA SER A 250 -6.17 -7.37 -2.85
C SER A 250 -7.55 -7.80 -2.32
N PRO A 251 -7.98 -9.06 -2.53
CA PRO A 251 -9.29 -9.52 -2.05
C PRO A 251 -9.45 -9.34 -0.54
N GLU A 252 -8.40 -9.60 0.23
CA GLU A 252 -8.41 -9.44 1.69
C GLU A 252 -8.53 -7.96 2.09
N MET A 253 -7.87 -7.06 1.35
CA MET A 253 -7.98 -5.62 1.57
C MET A 253 -9.37 -5.11 1.21
N PHE A 254 -9.94 -5.59 0.10
CA PHE A 254 -11.30 -5.27 -0.34
C PHE A 254 -12.33 -5.63 0.74
N ASP A 255 -12.18 -6.81 1.35
CA ASP A 255 -13.01 -7.29 2.44
C ASP A 255 -12.81 -6.47 3.72
N LYS A 256 -11.55 -6.20 4.09
CA LYS A 256 -11.19 -5.40 5.28
C LYS A 256 -11.70 -3.96 5.21
N MET A 257 -11.73 -3.38 4.01
CA MET A 257 -12.29 -2.04 3.77
C MET A 257 -13.83 -2.04 3.73
N GLY A 258 -14.46 -3.21 3.84
CA GLY A 258 -15.91 -3.35 3.90
C GLY A 258 -16.61 -3.23 2.55
N PHE A 259 -15.86 -3.25 1.44
CA PHE A 259 -16.44 -3.07 0.09
C PHE A 259 -17.36 -4.23 -0.31
N ASN A 260 -17.19 -5.42 0.26
CA ASN A 260 -18.15 -6.52 0.11
C ASN A 260 -19.54 -6.23 0.71
N ASN A 261 -19.62 -5.30 1.65
CA ASN A 261 -20.86 -4.93 2.33
C ASN A 261 -21.49 -3.68 1.72
N THR A 262 -21.15 -3.36 0.46
CA THR A 262 -21.65 -2.19 -0.24
C THR A 262 -23.18 -2.22 -0.36
N ILE A 263 -23.84 -1.15 0.08
CA ILE A 263 -25.28 -0.94 -0.09
C ILE A 263 -25.47 0.18 -1.11
N VAL A 264 -26.08 -0.16 -2.25
CA VAL A 264 -26.35 0.79 -3.34
C VAL A 264 -27.69 1.48 -3.12
N TYR A 265 -27.70 2.79 -3.28
CA TYR A 265 -28.88 3.64 -3.20
C TYR A 265 -29.94 3.21 -4.23
N GLN A 266 -31.19 3.20 -3.80
CA GLN A 266 -32.33 2.81 -4.63
C GLN A 266 -33.11 4.05 -5.07
N GLY A 267 -32.63 4.71 -6.12
CA GLY A 267 -33.33 5.84 -6.74
C GLY A 267 -32.43 6.71 -7.60
N ILE A 268 -33.05 7.54 -8.44
CA ILE A 268 -32.37 8.55 -9.24
C ILE A 268 -32.54 9.89 -8.50
N PRO A 269 -31.45 10.54 -8.03
CA PRO A 269 -31.54 11.82 -7.36
C PRO A 269 -32.06 12.89 -8.34
N ARG A 270 -32.95 13.75 -7.85
CA ARG A 270 -33.52 14.88 -8.61
C ARG A 270 -33.03 16.24 -8.12
N SER A 271 -32.33 16.26 -7.00
CA SER A 271 -31.71 17.43 -6.41
C SER A 271 -30.56 17.01 -5.51
N VAL A 272 -29.61 17.94 -5.30
CA VAL A 272 -28.48 17.80 -4.38
C VAL A 272 -28.42 19.01 -3.47
N GLY A 273 -27.90 18.83 -2.25
CA GLY A 273 -27.80 19.89 -1.26
C GLY A 273 -26.72 20.93 -1.58
N SER A 274 -26.69 21.99 -0.79
CA SER A 274 -25.61 22.99 -0.80
C SER A 274 -24.48 22.57 0.14
N LEU A 275 -23.27 23.10 -0.07
CA LEU A 275 -22.18 22.99 0.89
C LEU A 275 -22.12 24.25 1.75
N GLU A 276 -22.79 24.19 2.90
CA GLU A 276 -22.80 25.28 3.89
C GLU A 276 -21.41 25.49 4.50
N GLN A 277 -21.16 26.69 5.03
CA GLN A 277 -19.82 27.07 5.51
C GLN A 277 -19.32 26.15 6.64
N ASP A 278 -20.21 25.76 7.56
CA ASP A 278 -19.84 24.87 8.68
C ASP A 278 -19.49 23.47 8.20
N ASP A 279 -20.20 22.96 7.19
CA ASP A 279 -19.88 21.67 6.56
C ASP A 279 -18.56 21.71 5.80
N TYR A 280 -18.33 22.78 5.04
CA TYR A 280 -17.04 23.04 4.40
C TYR A 280 -15.91 23.02 5.43
N HIS A 281 -16.02 23.77 6.52
CA HIS A 281 -14.99 23.83 7.57
C HIS A 281 -14.76 22.46 8.23
N ARG A 282 -15.84 21.72 8.51
CA ARG A 282 -15.76 20.38 9.09
C ARG A 282 -15.01 19.41 8.17
N ILE A 283 -15.36 19.37 6.89
CA ILE A 283 -14.74 18.48 5.90
C ILE A 283 -13.30 18.91 5.64
N PHE A 284 -13.05 20.20 5.44
CA PHE A 284 -11.72 20.75 5.22
C PHE A 284 -10.78 20.43 6.37
N LYS A 285 -11.22 20.61 7.62
CA LYS A 285 -10.44 20.27 8.81
C LYS A 285 -10.16 18.76 8.90
N ALA A 286 -11.12 17.91 8.56
CA ALA A 286 -10.92 16.47 8.55
C ALA A 286 -9.83 16.05 7.54
N GLN A 287 -9.84 16.64 6.34
CA GLN A 287 -8.86 16.38 5.29
C GLN A 287 -7.50 17.02 5.57
N SER A 288 -7.45 18.24 6.11
CA SER A 288 -6.19 18.95 6.35
C SER A 288 -5.40 18.40 7.54
N ASN A 289 -6.08 17.97 8.61
CA ASN A 289 -5.43 17.46 9.84
C ASN A 289 -4.54 16.24 9.60
N ILE A 290 -4.91 15.39 8.65
CA ILE A 290 -4.13 14.19 8.32
C ILE A 290 -3.00 14.48 7.33
N MET A 291 -3.06 15.59 6.58
CA MET A 291 -2.14 15.89 5.48
C MET A 291 -1.10 16.95 5.79
N VAL A 292 -1.33 17.87 6.73
CA VAL A 292 -0.48 19.05 6.92
C VAL A 292 0.26 19.01 8.26
N SER A 293 1.55 19.36 8.26
CA SER A 293 2.36 19.47 9.47
C SER A 293 2.20 20.86 10.14
N PRO A 294 2.05 20.98 11.47
CA PRO A 294 2.12 22.29 12.14
C PRO A 294 3.56 22.82 11.99
N PRO A 295 3.83 24.00 11.39
CA PRO A 295 3.08 25.26 11.44
C PRO A 295 2.40 25.69 10.13
N ALA A 296 2.35 24.87 9.09
CA ALA A 296 1.81 25.26 7.77
C ALA A 296 0.31 25.64 7.80
N LEU A 297 -0.43 25.22 8.84
CA LEU A 297 -1.83 25.60 9.10
C LEU A 297 -2.00 26.80 10.06
N ILE A 298 -0.96 27.19 10.81
CA ILE A 298 -1.13 28.00 12.04
C ILE A 298 -0.81 29.49 11.85
N ALA A 299 -0.20 29.91 10.74
CA ALA A 299 0.24 31.30 10.64
C ALA A 299 -0.88 32.34 10.49
N GLU A 300 -2.05 32.04 9.92
CA GLU A 300 -2.99 33.12 9.58
C GLU A 300 -4.52 32.75 9.59
N GLY A 301 -4.92 31.57 10.10
CA GLY A 301 -6.35 31.22 10.33
C GLY A 301 -7.14 30.61 9.14
N VAL A 302 -8.11 29.74 9.46
CA VAL A 302 -8.91 28.96 8.49
C VAL A 302 -9.71 29.86 7.51
N ASP A 303 -10.01 31.10 7.90
CA ASP A 303 -10.88 32.00 7.12
C ASP A 303 -10.13 32.90 6.12
N LYS A 304 -8.80 33.01 6.17
CA LYS A 304 -8.04 33.93 5.28
C LYS A 304 -6.70 33.42 4.74
N VAL A 305 -6.34 32.16 4.99
CA VAL A 305 -5.07 31.59 4.55
C VAL A 305 -5.33 30.45 3.61
N ALA A 306 -4.98 30.66 2.36
CA ALA A 306 -4.12 29.76 1.59
C ALA A 306 -4.25 29.98 0.09
N VAL A 307 -5.31 30.63 -0.41
CA VAL A 307 -5.48 30.79 -1.87
C VAL A 307 -4.44 31.74 -2.46
N THR A 308 -4.20 32.91 -1.84
CA THR A 308 -3.25 33.90 -2.41
C THR A 308 -1.78 33.58 -2.09
N GLY A 309 -1.52 32.85 -1.00
CA GLY A 309 -0.17 32.46 -0.61
C GLY A 309 0.34 31.26 -1.41
N TRP A 310 -0.50 30.24 -1.59
CA TRP A 310 -0.08 29.00 -2.25
C TRP A 310 0.38 29.22 -3.68
N GLN A 311 -0.41 29.91 -4.49
CA GLN A 311 -0.03 30.21 -5.87
C GLN A 311 1.28 30.99 -5.93
N ARG A 312 1.46 32.00 -5.06
CA ARG A 312 2.73 32.75 -4.95
C ARG A 312 3.92 31.84 -4.58
N ARG A 313 3.72 30.86 -3.70
CA ARG A 313 4.77 29.90 -3.31
C ARG A 313 5.15 29.00 -4.49
N VAL A 314 4.14 28.47 -5.21
CA VAL A 314 4.35 27.72 -6.46
C VAL A 314 5.10 28.56 -7.48
N ASP A 315 4.63 29.77 -7.78
CA ASP A 315 5.20 30.69 -8.77
C ASP A 315 6.63 31.12 -8.41
N SER A 316 6.93 31.23 -7.11
CA SER A 316 8.29 31.53 -6.63
C SER A 316 9.27 30.36 -6.81
N GLY A 317 8.79 29.20 -7.29
CA GLY A 317 9.55 27.97 -7.39
C GLY A 317 9.89 27.36 -6.04
N GLU A 318 9.14 27.66 -4.97
CA GLU A 318 9.39 27.13 -3.62
C GLU A 318 9.38 25.60 -3.60
N PHE A 319 8.47 25.00 -4.37
CA PHE A 319 8.28 23.55 -4.43
C PHE A 319 9.10 22.86 -5.53
N ASN A 320 9.98 23.59 -6.22
CA ASN A 320 10.89 23.00 -7.19
C ASN A 320 11.73 21.91 -6.51
N VAL A 321 11.82 20.75 -7.14
CA VAL A 321 12.45 19.56 -6.54
C VAL A 321 13.87 19.86 -6.07
N GLU A 322 14.66 20.53 -6.91
CA GLU A 322 16.03 20.96 -6.62
C GLU A 322 16.13 21.96 -5.46
N ARG A 323 15.12 22.81 -5.26
CA ARG A 323 15.09 23.78 -4.15
C ARG A 323 14.76 23.10 -2.83
N VAL A 324 13.87 22.11 -2.86
CA VAL A 324 13.42 21.38 -1.66
C VAL A 324 14.44 20.33 -1.24
N LEU A 325 15.02 19.61 -2.19
CA LEU A 325 15.89 18.45 -1.95
C LEU A 325 17.38 18.69 -2.29
N GLY A 326 17.73 19.83 -2.89
CA GLY A 326 19.06 20.11 -3.42
C GLY A 326 19.27 19.60 -4.84
N ASN A 327 20.28 20.11 -5.57
CA ASN A 327 20.56 19.74 -6.98
C ASN A 327 20.92 18.25 -7.17
N ASP A 328 21.38 17.61 -6.09
CA ASP A 328 21.79 16.21 -6.06
C ASP A 328 20.64 15.28 -5.66
N TRP A 329 19.37 15.74 -5.71
CA TRP A 329 18.20 14.93 -5.37
C TRP A 329 18.04 13.68 -6.25
N MET A 330 18.52 13.73 -7.50
CA MET A 330 18.62 12.54 -8.36
C MET A 330 19.79 11.63 -7.98
N THR A 331 20.80 12.10 -7.24
CA THR A 331 21.84 11.23 -6.66
C THR A 331 21.40 10.63 -5.31
N HIS A 332 20.38 11.21 -4.67
CA HIS A 332 19.63 10.54 -3.61
C HIS A 332 18.81 9.36 -4.14
N GLU A 333 18.76 9.21 -5.47
CA GLU A 333 18.63 7.94 -6.13
C GLU A 333 20.01 7.30 -6.30
N LYS A 334 20.39 6.45 -5.35
CA LYS A 334 20.61 5.10 -5.87
C LYS A 334 19.22 4.62 -6.27
N PRO A 335 18.98 4.23 -7.53
CA PRO A 335 17.77 3.48 -7.82
C PRO A 335 17.63 2.43 -6.72
N GLN A 336 16.41 2.14 -6.29
CA GLN A 336 16.17 0.79 -5.80
C GLN A 336 16.27 -0.14 -7.03
N GLU A 337 17.47 -0.21 -7.65
CA GLU A 337 18.07 -1.51 -7.91
C GLU A 337 17.68 -2.34 -6.70
N ALA A 338 17.00 -3.47 -6.92
CA ALA A 338 16.78 -4.46 -5.85
C ALA A 338 18.00 -4.42 -4.95
N ALA A 339 17.86 -3.86 -3.73
CA ALA A 339 18.95 -3.19 -2.99
C ALA A 339 20.25 -3.91 -3.30
N PRO A 340 21.22 -3.28 -4.03
CA PRO A 340 22.16 -3.96 -4.91
C PRO A 340 22.53 -5.26 -4.25
N LYS A 341 21.93 -6.39 -4.73
CA LYS A 341 21.83 -7.64 -3.96
C LYS A 341 23.12 -7.76 -3.20
N ILE A 342 23.09 -7.53 -1.88
CA ILE A 342 24.33 -7.47 -1.11
C ILE A 342 25.02 -8.79 -1.45
N VAL A 343 26.15 -8.70 -2.16
CA VAL A 343 26.86 -9.90 -2.59
C VAL A 343 27.61 -10.31 -1.35
N TRP A 344 26.89 -10.99 -0.46
CA TRP A 344 27.46 -11.49 0.77
C TRP A 344 28.57 -12.47 0.41
N THR A 345 29.75 -12.18 0.90
CA THR A 345 30.87 -13.11 0.88
C THR A 345 30.99 -13.76 2.26
N PRO A 346 31.62 -14.94 2.35
CA PRO A 346 31.88 -15.57 3.65
C PRO A 346 32.65 -14.67 4.63
N GLN A 347 33.43 -13.72 4.11
CA GLN A 347 34.20 -12.76 4.89
C GLN A 347 33.33 -11.68 5.56
N ASP A 348 32.15 -11.40 5.01
CA ASP A 348 31.20 -10.42 5.56
C ASP A 348 30.40 -10.97 6.75
N ILE A 349 30.44 -12.29 6.95
CA ILE A 349 29.67 -12.95 8.00
C ILE A 349 30.46 -12.95 9.30
N PRO A 350 29.93 -12.36 10.39
CA PRO A 350 30.62 -12.36 11.66
C PRO A 350 30.76 -13.79 12.19
N ARG A 351 31.95 -14.14 12.70
CA ARG A 351 32.23 -15.45 13.29
C ARG A 351 31.48 -15.71 14.60
N ARG A 352 30.96 -14.66 15.24
CA ARG A 352 30.24 -14.72 16.51
C ARG A 352 28.92 -13.95 16.40
N PRO A 353 27.84 -14.39 17.07
CA PRO A 353 26.60 -13.65 17.06
C PRO A 353 26.78 -12.31 17.81
N HIS A 354 26.06 -11.29 17.36
CA HIS A 354 25.97 -10.02 18.08
C HIS A 354 25.06 -10.17 19.30
N MET A 355 25.65 -10.57 20.43
CA MET A 355 25.02 -10.76 21.74
C MET A 355 25.95 -10.17 22.81
N GLU A 356 25.38 -9.69 23.91
CA GLU A 356 26.12 -9.36 25.13
C GLU A 356 26.71 -10.65 25.75
N PRO A 357 27.77 -10.53 26.59
CA PRO A 357 28.47 -11.69 27.15
C PRO A 357 27.55 -12.73 27.80
N GLU A 358 26.57 -12.28 28.57
CA GLU A 358 25.62 -13.16 29.27
C GLU A 358 24.77 -13.98 28.29
N GLY A 359 24.25 -13.32 27.24
CA GLY A 359 23.46 -13.97 26.19
C GLY A 359 24.31 -14.93 25.36
N LEU A 360 25.55 -14.56 25.03
CA LEU A 360 26.49 -15.43 24.31
C LEU A 360 26.88 -16.67 25.14
N ASP A 361 27.13 -16.50 26.43
CA ASP A 361 27.43 -17.60 27.36
C ASP A 361 26.26 -18.56 27.46
N LYS A 362 25.03 -18.03 27.62
CA LYS A 362 23.80 -18.82 27.65
C LYS A 362 23.57 -19.59 26.36
N PHE A 363 23.74 -18.94 25.21
CA PHE A 363 23.60 -19.58 23.91
C PHE A 363 24.63 -20.70 23.73
N THR A 364 25.90 -20.44 24.06
CA THR A 364 26.99 -21.43 23.99
C THR A 364 26.73 -22.61 24.93
N GLU A 365 26.26 -22.35 26.16
CA GLU A 365 25.87 -23.38 27.12
C GLU A 365 24.80 -24.31 26.55
N ARG A 366 23.76 -23.77 25.90
CA ARG A 366 22.68 -24.56 25.31
C ARG A 366 23.12 -25.30 24.05
N LEU A 367 23.97 -24.71 23.22
CA LEU A 367 24.55 -25.40 22.06
C LEU A 367 25.33 -26.66 22.46
N ARG A 368 26.13 -26.63 23.54
CA ARG A 368 26.89 -27.82 24.00
C ARG A 368 26.00 -29.03 24.30
N ASN A 369 24.73 -28.81 24.63
CA ASN A 369 23.78 -29.85 25.00
C ASN A 369 22.79 -30.19 23.87
N ALA A 370 22.88 -29.53 22.71
CA ALA A 370 21.98 -29.73 21.58
C ALA A 370 22.65 -30.58 20.50
N ARG A 371 21.88 -31.50 19.89
CA ARG A 371 22.29 -32.21 18.66
C ARG A 371 21.63 -31.61 17.43
N SER A 372 20.36 -31.20 17.57
CA SER A 372 19.58 -30.52 16.53
C SER A 372 19.23 -29.10 16.95
N TYR A 373 19.62 -28.13 16.13
CA TYR A 373 19.45 -26.70 16.36
C TYR A 373 18.63 -26.08 15.23
N LEU A 374 17.57 -25.35 15.57
CA LEU A 374 16.81 -24.50 14.65
C LEU A 374 17.04 -23.04 15.02
N GLU A 375 17.28 -22.20 14.03
CA GLU A 375 17.26 -20.75 14.23
C GLU A 375 16.37 -20.04 13.22
N TYR A 376 15.73 -18.99 13.71
CA TYR A 376 15.11 -17.95 12.89
C TYR A 376 16.02 -16.74 12.90
N GLY A 377 16.56 -16.38 11.73
CA GLY A 377 17.57 -15.34 11.53
C GLY A 377 18.98 -15.92 11.52
N ALA A 378 19.57 -16.04 10.33
CA ALA A 378 20.90 -16.58 10.14
C ALA A 378 22.00 -15.59 10.57
N GLY A 379 23.26 -16.06 10.68
CA GLY A 379 24.42 -15.19 10.86
C GLY A 379 25.51 -15.79 11.73
N GLY A 380 26.08 -14.98 12.62
CA GLY A 380 27.17 -15.45 13.48
C GLY A 380 26.77 -16.52 14.51
N SER A 381 25.48 -16.65 14.84
CA SER A 381 24.95 -17.76 15.64
C SER A 381 25.08 -19.09 14.88
N THR A 382 24.78 -19.08 13.59
CA THR A 382 24.95 -20.21 12.67
C THR A 382 26.40 -20.67 12.61
N VAL A 383 27.32 -19.72 12.44
CA VAL A 383 28.77 -20.01 12.34
C VAL A 383 29.29 -20.60 13.65
N LEU A 384 28.92 -20.01 14.79
CA LEU A 384 29.30 -20.54 16.10
C LEU A 384 28.77 -21.96 16.33
N ALA A 385 27.50 -22.22 15.99
CA ALA A 385 26.92 -23.56 16.10
C ALA A 385 27.66 -24.60 15.23
N ALA A 386 28.03 -24.24 14.00
CA ALA A 386 28.79 -25.12 13.11
C ALA A 386 30.22 -25.40 13.62
N GLU A 387 30.90 -24.38 14.16
CA GLU A 387 32.22 -24.49 14.80
C GLU A 387 32.19 -25.37 16.06
N MET A 388 31.08 -25.32 16.82
CA MET A 388 30.85 -26.18 17.97
C MET A 388 30.47 -27.62 17.63
N GLY A 389 30.34 -27.94 16.34
CA GLY A 389 30.14 -29.30 15.87
C GLY A 389 28.70 -29.83 16.01
N ILE A 390 27.69 -28.95 16.02
CA ILE A 390 26.28 -29.37 16.04
C ILE A 390 26.00 -30.29 14.83
N GLU A 391 25.33 -31.42 15.10
CA GLU A 391 25.09 -32.46 14.09
C GLU A 391 24.09 -32.01 13.02
N ARG A 392 23.06 -31.25 13.42
CA ARG A 392 22.02 -30.72 12.53
C ARG A 392 21.69 -29.28 12.86
N ILE A 393 21.90 -28.40 11.90
CA ILE A 393 21.56 -26.97 11.98
C ILE A 393 20.56 -26.66 10.87
N MET A 394 19.41 -26.12 11.25
CA MET A 394 18.40 -25.58 10.34
C MET A 394 18.36 -24.07 10.51
N SER A 395 18.68 -23.31 9.46
CA SER A 395 18.79 -21.85 9.53
C SER A 395 17.80 -21.19 8.59
N VAL A 396 16.84 -20.45 9.16
CA VAL A 396 15.79 -19.74 8.42
C VAL A 396 16.18 -18.28 8.24
N ASP A 397 16.13 -17.79 7.00
CA ASP A 397 16.28 -16.37 6.72
C ASP A 397 15.49 -15.95 5.47
N SER A 398 15.31 -14.64 5.33
CA SER A 398 14.66 -13.99 4.20
C SER A 398 15.60 -13.60 3.08
N ASP A 399 16.92 -13.62 3.28
CA ASP A 399 17.91 -13.30 2.25
C ASP A 399 18.66 -14.57 1.80
N ARG A 400 18.43 -14.96 0.54
CA ARG A 400 19.08 -16.13 -0.08
C ARG A 400 20.58 -15.96 -0.23
N GLY A 401 21.05 -14.75 -0.56
CA GLY A 401 22.48 -14.47 -0.70
C GLY A 401 23.19 -14.54 0.65
N PHE A 402 22.56 -13.98 1.69
CA PHE A 402 23.07 -14.03 3.05
C PHE A 402 23.16 -15.46 3.59
N LEU A 403 22.09 -16.27 3.44
CA LEU A 403 22.10 -17.69 3.85
C LEU A 403 23.25 -18.46 3.20
N LYS A 404 23.47 -18.25 1.91
CA LYS A 404 24.54 -18.90 1.16
C LYS A 404 25.92 -18.52 1.70
N ALA A 405 26.14 -17.22 1.95
CA ALA A 405 27.39 -16.73 2.53
C ALA A 405 27.62 -17.25 3.94
N VAL A 406 26.57 -17.30 4.78
CA VAL A 406 26.61 -17.89 6.12
C VAL A 406 26.98 -19.37 6.05
N LYS A 407 26.39 -20.14 5.14
CA LYS A 407 26.73 -21.56 4.98
C LYS A 407 28.20 -21.76 4.60
N LEU A 408 28.69 -20.97 3.65
CA LEU A 408 30.09 -21.01 3.25
C LEU A 408 31.03 -20.59 4.40
N ALA A 409 30.68 -19.56 5.19
CA ALA A 409 31.47 -19.14 6.35
C ALA A 409 31.50 -20.19 7.47
N ALA A 410 30.38 -20.87 7.69
CA ALA A 410 30.20 -21.88 8.73
C ALA A 410 30.88 -23.22 8.40
N CYS A 411 30.76 -23.68 7.15
CA CYS A 411 31.15 -25.04 6.75
C CYS A 411 32.34 -25.10 5.77
N GLY A 412 32.78 -23.97 5.21
CA GLY A 412 33.86 -23.92 4.21
C GLY A 412 33.51 -24.52 2.83
N SER A 413 32.36 -25.19 2.69
CA SER A 413 31.85 -25.73 1.43
C SER A 413 30.32 -25.84 1.41
N GLU A 414 29.71 -25.78 0.23
CA GLU A 414 28.25 -25.93 0.07
C GLU A 414 27.76 -27.37 0.29
N GLY A 415 28.67 -28.35 0.21
CA GLY A 415 28.36 -29.79 0.31
C GLY A 415 28.28 -30.33 1.74
N ASP A 416 28.51 -29.50 2.76
CA ASP A 416 28.29 -29.90 4.16
C ASP A 416 26.78 -29.99 4.43
N ASN A 417 26.34 -31.20 4.81
CA ASN A 417 24.94 -31.52 5.07
C ASN A 417 24.51 -31.25 6.51
N ARG A 418 25.44 -30.84 7.40
CA ARG A 418 25.10 -30.47 8.79
C ARG A 418 24.25 -29.21 8.84
N LEU A 419 24.54 -28.23 7.97
CA LEU A 419 23.81 -26.97 7.88
C LEU A 419 22.87 -26.96 6.68
N THR A 420 21.57 -26.87 6.98
CA THR A 420 20.51 -26.75 6.00
C THR A 420 19.97 -25.32 6.00
N GLU A 421 20.13 -24.63 4.88
CA GLU A 421 19.51 -23.33 4.62
C GLU A 421 18.01 -23.49 4.36
N HIS A 422 17.20 -22.58 4.93
CA HIS A 422 15.77 -22.51 4.71
C HIS A 422 15.35 -21.08 4.35
N PHE A 423 15.52 -20.76 3.08
CA PHE A 423 15.13 -19.46 2.52
C PHE A 423 13.60 -19.33 2.47
N VAL A 424 13.09 -18.20 2.96
CA VAL A 424 11.69 -17.82 2.81
C VAL A 424 11.58 -16.42 2.20
N ASP A 425 10.98 -16.32 1.02
CA ASP A 425 10.73 -15.03 0.38
C ASP A 425 9.59 -14.30 1.11
N ILE A 426 9.93 -13.20 1.77
CA ILE A 426 8.99 -12.30 2.48
C ILE A 426 8.75 -10.99 1.72
N GLY A 427 9.15 -10.92 0.45
CA GLY A 427 9.13 -9.71 -0.36
C GLY A 427 10.40 -8.87 -0.21
N PRO A 428 10.40 -7.65 -0.77
CA PRO A 428 11.54 -6.75 -0.65
C PRO A 428 11.81 -6.40 0.82
N THR A 429 13.09 -6.44 1.21
CA THR A 429 13.53 -6.16 2.57
C THR A 429 14.50 -4.98 2.62
N ALA A 430 14.45 -4.23 3.71
CA ALA A 430 15.41 -3.22 4.12
C ALA A 430 16.48 -3.83 5.04
N GLU A 431 17.20 -2.99 5.80
CA GLU A 431 18.17 -3.44 6.80
C GLU A 431 17.57 -4.48 7.76
N TRP A 432 18.39 -5.47 8.14
CA TRP A 432 18.02 -6.56 9.06
C TRP A 432 16.85 -7.43 8.59
N GLY A 433 16.60 -7.48 7.28
CA GLY A 433 15.55 -8.31 6.69
C GLY A 433 14.14 -7.79 6.97
N ASN A 434 13.97 -6.52 7.36
CA ASN A 434 12.64 -5.95 7.58
C ASN A 434 11.91 -5.79 6.25
N PRO A 435 10.67 -6.28 6.08
CA PRO A 435 9.89 -5.97 4.89
C PRO A 435 9.81 -4.46 4.65
N THR A 436 9.94 -4.02 3.40
CA THR A 436 9.85 -2.58 3.06
C THR A 436 8.42 -2.05 3.14
N ASP A 437 7.44 -2.93 2.96
CA ASP A 437 6.01 -2.64 2.99
C ASP A 437 5.19 -3.93 3.24
N GLN A 438 3.86 -3.82 3.32
CA GLN A 438 2.95 -4.94 3.56
C GLN A 438 2.53 -5.71 2.30
N SER A 439 3.06 -5.40 1.11
CA SER A 439 2.59 -5.98 -0.16
C SER A 439 2.76 -7.50 -0.24
N CYS A 440 3.69 -8.05 0.53
CA CYS A 440 3.98 -9.49 0.59
C CYS A 440 3.51 -10.15 1.91
N SER A 441 2.64 -9.50 2.68
CA SER A 441 2.19 -10.00 3.99
C SER A 441 1.54 -11.39 3.95
N SER A 442 0.88 -11.75 2.85
CA SER A 442 0.33 -13.09 2.62
C SER A 442 1.39 -14.20 2.56
N ARG A 443 2.66 -13.85 2.30
CA ARG A 443 3.79 -14.80 2.29
C ARG A 443 4.43 -14.97 3.66
N TRP A 444 4.32 -13.99 4.55
CA TRP A 444 5.01 -13.96 5.84
C TRP A 444 4.71 -15.11 6.78
N PRO A 445 3.48 -15.68 6.83
CA PRO A 445 3.21 -16.89 7.60
C PRO A 445 4.11 -18.08 7.21
N ALA A 446 4.68 -18.08 6.00
CA ALA A 446 5.63 -19.11 5.58
C ALA A 446 6.95 -19.06 6.36
N TYR A 447 7.36 -17.89 6.87
CA TYR A 447 8.63 -17.70 7.58
C TYR A 447 8.71 -18.52 8.88
N PRO A 448 7.75 -18.42 9.81
CA PRO A 448 7.75 -19.25 11.01
C PRO A 448 7.34 -20.71 10.76
N SER A 449 6.57 -21.01 9.71
CA SER A 449 5.89 -22.31 9.57
C SER A 449 6.55 -23.32 8.65
N THR A 450 7.09 -22.92 7.50
CA THR A 450 7.47 -23.89 6.44
C THR A 450 8.67 -24.75 6.80
N VAL A 451 9.55 -24.27 7.68
CA VAL A 451 10.71 -25.03 8.17
C VAL A 451 10.29 -26.32 8.89
N TRP A 452 9.14 -26.29 9.57
CA TRP A 452 8.63 -27.42 10.34
C TRP A 452 8.19 -28.60 9.47
N ARG A 453 7.85 -28.37 8.19
CA ARG A 453 7.55 -29.48 7.26
C ARG A 453 8.72 -30.46 7.18
N ARG A 454 9.96 -29.96 7.18
CA ARG A 454 11.16 -30.81 7.15
C ARG A 454 11.33 -31.68 8.40
N TYR A 455 10.94 -31.16 9.56
CA TYR A 455 10.94 -31.90 10.82
C TYR A 455 9.82 -32.94 10.85
N LEU A 456 8.61 -32.57 10.42
CA LEU A 456 7.48 -33.49 10.31
C LEU A 456 7.75 -34.65 9.35
N ASP A 457 8.24 -34.36 8.14
CA ASP A 457 8.49 -35.36 7.10
C ASP A 457 9.49 -36.43 7.54
N LYS A 458 10.44 -36.05 8.42
CA LYS A 458 11.47 -36.95 8.96
C LYS A 458 11.15 -37.48 10.36
N GLN A 459 10.05 -37.06 10.97
CA GLN A 459 9.71 -37.32 12.37
C GLN A 459 10.85 -36.94 13.34
N GLU A 460 11.43 -35.76 13.12
CA GLU A 460 12.54 -35.21 13.90
C GLU A 460 12.10 -33.95 14.65
N HIS A 461 12.85 -33.55 15.68
CA HIS A 461 12.60 -32.30 16.41
C HIS A 461 13.92 -31.59 16.77
N PRO A 462 13.94 -30.26 16.85
CA PRO A 462 15.07 -29.53 17.43
C PRO A 462 15.14 -29.77 18.95
N ASP A 463 16.36 -29.75 19.49
CA ASP A 463 16.63 -29.67 20.93
C ASP A 463 16.63 -28.21 21.41
N LEU A 464 17.12 -27.33 20.53
CA LEU A 464 17.28 -25.91 20.77
C LEU A 464 16.70 -25.10 19.60
N VAL A 465 15.92 -24.08 19.93
CA VAL A 465 15.41 -23.08 18.98
C VAL A 465 15.91 -21.69 19.37
N LEU A 466 16.57 -20.98 18.46
CA LEU A 466 16.92 -19.56 18.63
C LEU A 466 15.99 -18.67 17.81
N ILE A 467 15.38 -17.67 18.45
CA ILE A 467 14.53 -16.67 17.80
C ILE A 467 15.28 -15.34 17.79
N LYS A 468 15.86 -15.00 16.63
CA LYS A 468 16.70 -13.80 16.45
C LYS A 468 16.44 -13.04 15.14
N GLY A 469 15.54 -13.54 14.30
CA GLY A 469 15.21 -13.00 12.97
C GLY A 469 13.99 -12.10 12.96
N ARG A 470 13.16 -12.26 11.93
CA ARG A 470 11.87 -11.56 11.76
C ARG A 470 10.71 -12.36 12.36
N PHE A 471 9.55 -11.70 12.51
CA PHE A 471 8.31 -12.30 13.00
C PHE A 471 8.48 -13.10 14.30
N ARG A 472 9.26 -12.55 15.24
CA ARG A 472 9.77 -13.31 16.41
C ARG A 472 8.67 -13.91 17.27
N VAL A 473 7.58 -13.17 17.50
CA VAL A 473 6.40 -13.69 18.23
C VAL A 473 5.76 -14.85 17.46
N ALA A 474 5.55 -14.72 16.14
CA ALA A 474 4.97 -15.79 15.34
C ALA A 474 5.88 -17.05 15.29
N CYS A 475 7.21 -16.86 15.25
CA CYS A 475 8.19 -17.94 15.36
C CYS A 475 8.08 -18.66 16.71
N PHE A 476 7.91 -17.92 17.81
CA PHE A 476 7.72 -18.47 19.15
C PHE A 476 6.43 -19.29 19.24
N LEU A 477 5.30 -18.70 18.82
CA LEU A 477 3.99 -19.36 18.86
C LEU A 477 3.97 -20.62 17.97
N THR A 478 4.57 -20.56 16.79
CA THR A 478 4.70 -21.74 15.93
C THR A 478 5.59 -22.81 16.58
N THR A 479 6.67 -22.41 17.26
CA THR A 479 7.53 -23.35 18.00
C THR A 479 6.76 -24.03 19.14
N LEU A 480 5.90 -23.32 19.86
CA LEU A 480 5.07 -23.93 20.90
C LEU A 480 4.12 -25.01 20.35
N ILE A 481 3.60 -24.83 19.13
CA ILE A 481 2.70 -25.79 18.49
C ILE A 481 3.49 -27.03 18.00
N MET A 482 4.67 -26.81 17.42
CA MET A 482 5.36 -27.82 16.60
C MET A 482 6.49 -28.56 17.32
N ALA A 483 7.08 -27.97 18.36
CA ALA A 483 8.21 -28.57 19.08
C ALA A 483 7.72 -29.61 20.10
N ARG A 484 8.57 -30.61 20.38
CA ARG A 484 8.32 -31.57 21.46
C ARG A 484 8.40 -30.90 22.82
N SER A 485 7.73 -31.46 23.83
CA SER A 485 7.93 -31.06 25.23
C SER A 485 9.41 -31.19 25.63
N GLY A 486 9.92 -30.24 26.40
CA GLY A 486 11.33 -30.15 26.82
C GLY A 486 12.26 -29.46 25.82
N THR A 487 11.75 -28.94 24.69
CA THR A 487 12.56 -28.16 23.73
C THR A 487 12.93 -26.81 24.36
N THR A 488 14.21 -26.44 24.29
CA THR A 488 14.68 -25.14 24.78
C THR A 488 14.47 -24.07 23.70
N ILE A 489 13.89 -22.94 24.06
CA ILE A 489 13.75 -21.77 23.19
C ILE A 489 14.56 -20.61 23.80
N LEU A 490 15.48 -20.05 23.02
CA LEU A 490 16.17 -18.81 23.33
C LEU A 490 15.55 -17.69 22.49
N PHE A 491 15.03 -16.67 23.17
CA PHE A 491 14.40 -15.50 22.54
C PHE A 491 15.31 -14.29 22.76
N ASP A 492 16.00 -13.86 21.71
CA ASP A 492 16.94 -12.74 21.74
C ASP A 492 16.21 -11.38 21.76
N ASP A 493 16.82 -10.35 22.33
CA ASP A 493 16.21 -9.01 22.61
C ASP A 493 14.89 -9.02 23.39
N TYR A 494 14.54 -10.12 24.06
CA TYR A 494 13.23 -10.29 24.67
C TYR A 494 12.88 -9.20 25.69
N PHE A 495 13.76 -9.00 26.69
CA PHE A 495 13.47 -8.08 27.80
C PHE A 495 13.52 -6.60 27.41
N ASP A 496 14.15 -6.27 26.28
CA ASP A 496 14.27 -4.90 25.78
C ASP A 496 13.06 -4.50 24.91
N ARG A 497 12.18 -5.44 24.59
CA ARG A 497 11.10 -5.28 23.60
C ARG A 497 9.76 -5.74 24.19
N PRO A 498 9.04 -4.85 24.90
CA PRO A 498 7.80 -5.19 25.61
C PRO A 498 6.71 -5.86 24.75
N GLN A 499 6.69 -5.58 23.45
CA GLN A 499 5.75 -6.21 22.52
C GLN A 499 5.92 -7.74 22.42
N TYR A 500 7.08 -8.28 22.81
CA TYR A 500 7.32 -9.73 22.81
C TYR A 500 6.73 -10.43 24.03
N HIS A 501 6.42 -9.70 25.12
CA HIS A 501 5.90 -10.28 26.36
C HIS A 501 4.48 -10.86 26.23
N LEU A 502 3.81 -10.64 25.09
CA LEU A 502 2.56 -11.30 24.72
C LEU A 502 2.64 -12.83 24.90
N VAL A 503 3.81 -13.43 24.62
CA VAL A 503 3.99 -14.89 24.66
C VAL A 503 3.88 -15.48 26.07
N GLU A 504 3.98 -14.67 27.12
CA GLU A 504 3.85 -15.10 28.52
C GLU A 504 2.43 -15.56 28.87
N LYS A 505 1.44 -15.24 28.03
CA LYS A 505 0.11 -15.88 28.08
C LYS A 505 0.18 -17.41 28.02
N TYR A 506 1.21 -17.94 27.37
CA TYR A 506 1.34 -19.36 27.05
C TYR A 506 2.51 -20.02 27.78
N LEU A 507 3.63 -19.29 27.92
CA LEU A 507 4.83 -19.82 28.55
C LEU A 507 5.65 -18.68 29.13
N THR A 508 6.00 -18.76 30.41
CA THR A 508 6.87 -17.79 31.09
C THR A 508 8.35 -18.17 30.95
N PRO A 509 9.27 -17.21 30.95
CA PRO A 509 10.69 -17.50 30.84
C PRO A 509 11.19 -18.23 32.09
N VAL A 510 12.01 -19.27 31.90
CA VAL A 510 12.64 -20.06 32.96
C VAL A 510 13.98 -19.47 33.39
N SER A 511 14.60 -18.64 32.54
CA SER A 511 15.86 -17.96 32.85
C SER A 511 16.01 -16.67 32.02
N ARG A 512 16.82 -15.75 32.53
CA ARG A 512 17.24 -14.51 31.87
C ARG A 512 18.76 -14.49 31.75
N ALA A 513 19.26 -14.11 30.58
CA ALA A 513 20.67 -13.86 30.34
C ALA A 513 20.81 -12.55 29.56
N GLY A 514 21.17 -11.46 30.25
CA GLY A 514 21.16 -10.11 29.66
C GLY A 514 19.77 -9.71 29.16
N ARG A 515 19.64 -9.46 27.85
CA ARG A 515 18.38 -9.16 27.16
C ARG A 515 17.67 -10.41 26.60
N MET A 516 18.33 -11.56 26.60
CA MET A 516 17.78 -12.83 26.14
C MET A 516 16.93 -13.52 27.22
N ALA A 517 15.81 -14.10 26.80
CA ALA A 517 14.99 -14.97 27.62
C ALA A 517 15.12 -16.44 27.19
N GLU A 518 15.12 -17.34 28.16
CA GLU A 518 15.06 -18.79 27.95
C GLU A 518 13.69 -19.32 28.34
N PHE A 519 13.12 -20.16 27.49
CA PHE A 519 11.87 -20.88 27.73
C PHE A 519 12.07 -22.38 27.50
N VAL A 520 11.24 -23.21 28.13
CA VAL A 520 11.22 -24.66 27.90
C VAL A 520 9.79 -25.08 27.61
N THR A 521 9.55 -25.68 26.45
CA THR A 521 8.22 -26.14 26.07
C THR A 521 7.72 -27.21 27.04
N ASN A 522 6.43 -27.17 27.42
CA ASN A 522 5.84 -28.11 28.38
C ASN A 522 4.93 -29.15 27.73
N GLY A 523 4.57 -28.99 26.44
CA GLY A 523 3.67 -29.90 25.72
C GLY A 523 2.17 -29.60 25.90
N ASP A 524 1.82 -28.63 26.75
CA ASP A 524 0.45 -28.22 27.06
C ASP A 524 0.05 -26.97 26.24
N ALA A 525 0.20 -27.04 24.92
CA ALA A 525 -0.13 -25.92 24.04
C ALA A 525 -1.64 -25.68 24.00
N LEU A 526 -2.10 -24.51 24.44
CA LEU A 526 -3.49 -24.05 24.28
C LEU A 526 -3.78 -23.70 22.81
N LEU A 527 -3.91 -24.73 21.96
CA LEU A 527 -3.95 -24.60 20.50
C LEU A 527 -4.93 -23.53 19.99
N PRO A 528 -6.19 -23.40 20.47
CA PRO A 528 -7.10 -22.37 19.98
C PRO A 528 -6.59 -20.94 20.27
N ALA A 529 -6.10 -20.70 21.48
CA ALA A 529 -5.62 -19.39 21.89
C ALA A 529 -4.30 -19.03 21.19
N ILE A 530 -3.40 -19.99 21.02
CA ILE A 530 -2.14 -19.79 20.28
C ILE A 530 -2.43 -19.52 18.80
N THR A 531 -3.41 -20.21 18.21
CA THR A 531 -3.77 -20.03 16.79
C THR A 531 -4.29 -18.61 16.50
N LEU A 532 -5.11 -18.04 17.39
CA LEU A 532 -5.60 -16.67 17.23
C LEU A 532 -4.46 -15.65 17.26
N ASP A 533 -3.62 -15.68 18.30
CA ASP A 533 -2.46 -14.77 18.39
C ASP A 533 -1.47 -15.00 17.22
N LEU A 534 -1.32 -16.24 16.73
CA LEU A 534 -0.49 -16.53 15.57
C LEU A 534 -1.04 -15.92 14.27
N LEU A 535 -2.35 -15.97 14.04
CA LEU A 535 -2.98 -15.35 12.87
C LEU A 535 -2.77 -13.82 12.87
N GLU A 536 -2.94 -13.18 14.03
CA GLU A 536 -2.72 -11.74 14.18
C GLU A 536 -1.26 -11.35 13.95
N ARG A 537 -0.31 -12.14 14.44
CA ARG A 537 1.13 -11.79 14.43
C ARG A 537 1.90 -12.31 13.22
N SER A 538 1.32 -13.21 12.43
CA SER A 538 1.97 -13.77 11.23
C SER A 538 1.88 -12.86 10.00
N THR A 539 1.09 -11.78 10.07
CA THR A 539 0.92 -10.77 9.01
C THR A 539 1.29 -9.35 9.44
N ASP A 540 1.86 -9.20 10.65
CA ASP A 540 2.30 -7.93 11.21
C ASP A 540 3.84 -7.85 11.24
N PHE A 541 4.39 -6.68 10.93
CA PHE A 541 5.83 -6.41 10.95
C PHE A 541 6.21 -5.16 11.74
N GLY A 542 5.25 -4.61 12.52
CA GLY A 542 5.45 -3.51 13.48
C GLY A 542 5.99 -3.96 14.84
#